data_AF-A0A846U677-F1
#
_entry.id   AF-A0A846U677-F1
#
_cell.length_a   1.000
_cell.length_b   1.000
_cell.length_c   1.000
_cell.angle_alpha   90.00
_cell.angle_beta   90.00
_cell.angle_gamma   90.00
#
_symmetry.space_group_name_H-M   'P 1'
#
loop_
_entity.id
_entity.type
_entity.pdbx_description
1 polymer ?
#
loop_
_entity_poly.entity_id
_entity_poly.type
_entity_poly.pdbx_seq_one_letter_code
_entity_poly.pdbx_strand_id
1 'polypeptide(L)'
;MKLFYLFWFFICAGWGYLSATFPSQHSPSWTSVAITLPAALVTSIGLLWMELQKLPPGTFALPPSLLLKPWNRPAGAALFIGLTFSFAGLWGVAMCMALALPSPLVALHFFAIGSGGVAGCFAAHRLFPQKFSA
;
A
#
# COMPACT_ATOMS: atom_id res chain seq x y z
N MET A 1 18.41 -9.95 -5.90
CA MET A 1 17.07 -9.34 -5.85
C MET A 1 15.94 -10.35 -5.66
N LYS A 2 15.87 -11.46 -6.40
CA LYS A 2 14.80 -12.47 -6.26
C LYS A 2 14.63 -13.02 -4.82
N LEU A 3 15.73 -13.29 -4.12
CA LEU A 3 15.71 -13.83 -2.76
C LEU A 3 15.09 -12.86 -1.73
N PHE A 4 15.32 -11.55 -1.90
CA PHE A 4 14.73 -10.51 -1.04
C PHE A 4 13.21 -10.49 -1.17
N TYR A 5 12.69 -10.52 -2.41
CA TYR A 5 11.24 -10.53 -2.65
C TYR A 5 10.59 -11.81 -2.12
N LEU A 6 11.22 -12.98 -2.27
CA LEU A 6 10.73 -14.22 -1.68
C LEU A 6 10.63 -14.14 -0.15
N PHE A 7 11.69 -13.69 0.51
CA PHE A 7 11.69 -13.47 1.95
C PHE A 7 10.63 -12.44 2.38
N TRP A 8 10.49 -11.36 1.62
CA TRP A 8 9.47 -10.34 1.85
C TRP A 8 8.06 -10.89 1.75
N PHE A 9 7.75 -11.62 0.68
CA PHE A 9 6.44 -12.27 0.50
C PHE A 9 6.14 -13.26 1.63
N PHE A 10 7.14 -13.99 2.12
CA PHE A 10 6.99 -14.86 3.28
C PHE A 10 6.61 -14.08 4.54
N ILE A 11 7.30 -12.97 4.83
CA ILE A 11 6.94 -12.09 5.97
C ILE A 11 5.52 -11.54 5.80
N CYS A 12 5.17 -11.06 4.61
CA CYS A 12 3.84 -10.51 4.35
C CYS A 12 2.75 -11.57 4.49
N ALA A 13 3.02 -12.81 4.09
CA ALA A 13 2.11 -13.93 4.27
C ALA A 13 1.90 -14.25 5.76
N GLY A 14 2.96 -14.22 6.55
CA GLY A 14 2.90 -14.33 8.01
C GLY A 14 2.07 -13.21 8.64
N TRP A 15 2.29 -11.97 8.19
CA TRP A 15 1.49 -10.82 8.63
C TRP A 15 0.00 -10.95 8.26
N GLY A 16 -0.28 -11.44 7.04
CA GLY A 16 -1.63 -11.74 6.59
C GLY A 16 -2.31 -12.77 7.48
N TYR A 17 -1.62 -13.86 7.83
CA TYR A 17 -2.12 -14.86 8.78
C TYR A 17 -2.44 -14.24 10.14
N LEU A 18 -1.52 -13.45 10.71
CA LEU A 18 -1.75 -12.78 12.00
C LEU A 18 -2.98 -11.86 11.94
N SER A 19 -3.13 -11.10 10.85
CA SER A 19 -4.28 -10.21 10.65
C SER A 19 -5.61 -10.96 10.51
N ALA A 20 -5.59 -12.20 10.00
CA ALA A 20 -6.77 -13.06 9.87
C ALA A 20 -7.22 -13.65 11.22
N THR A 21 -6.27 -13.87 12.14
CA THR A 21 -6.55 -14.42 13.47
C THR A 21 -7.00 -13.39 14.51
N PHE A 22 -7.15 -12.12 14.11
CA PHE A 22 -7.44 -11.03 15.05
C PHE A 22 -8.86 -11.16 15.65
N PRO A 23 -9.04 -10.98 16.97
CA PRO A 23 -10.35 -11.06 17.60
C PRO A 23 -11.33 -10.01 17.06
N SER A 24 -12.60 -10.41 16.85
CA SER A 24 -13.65 -9.52 16.33
C SER A 24 -13.94 -8.32 17.24
N GLN A 25 -13.79 -8.49 18.56
CA GLN A 25 -14.04 -7.46 19.58
C GLN A 25 -13.09 -6.25 19.48
N HIS A 26 -11.91 -6.43 18.89
CA HIS A 26 -10.93 -5.37 18.67
C HIS A 26 -10.76 -5.03 17.17
N SER A 27 -11.66 -5.53 16.33
CA SER A 27 -11.59 -5.28 14.89
C SER A 27 -12.17 -3.91 14.53
N PRO A 28 -11.65 -3.24 13.47
CA PRO A 28 -12.18 -1.96 13.03
C PRO A 28 -13.61 -2.11 12.52
N SER A 29 -14.43 -1.07 12.69
CA SER A 29 -15.79 -1.07 12.12
C SER A 29 -15.77 -1.08 10.59
N TRP A 30 -16.84 -1.59 9.97
CA TRP A 30 -17.03 -1.53 8.52
C TRP A 30 -16.90 -0.11 7.96
N THR A 31 -17.42 0.88 8.69
CA THR A 31 -17.29 2.31 8.36
C THR A 31 -15.83 2.74 8.34
N SER A 32 -15.04 2.32 9.32
CA SER A 32 -13.60 2.59 9.34
C SER A 32 -12.91 2.00 8.12
N VAL A 33 -13.18 0.72 7.80
CA VAL A 33 -12.65 0.06 6.59
C VAL A 33 -13.04 0.83 5.31
N ALA A 34 -14.30 1.23 5.18
CA ALA A 34 -14.81 1.96 4.02
C ALA A 34 -14.14 3.34 3.83
N ILE A 35 -13.90 4.07 4.92
CA ILE A 35 -13.24 5.40 4.90
C ILE A 35 -11.73 5.29 4.65
N THR A 36 -11.13 4.16 5.02
CA THR A 36 -9.68 3.97 4.97
C THR A 36 -9.13 4.03 3.55
N LEU A 37 -9.83 3.46 2.58
CA LEU A 37 -9.41 3.49 1.17
C LEU A 37 -9.32 4.92 0.61
N PRO A 38 -10.39 5.74 0.66
CA PRO A 38 -10.31 7.12 0.17
C PRO A 38 -9.35 7.98 1.01
N ALA A 39 -9.26 7.75 2.32
CA ALA A 39 -8.30 8.46 3.17
C ALA A 39 -6.85 8.15 2.79
N ALA A 40 -6.50 6.87 2.59
CA ALA A 40 -5.17 6.46 2.16
C ALA A 40 -4.84 6.99 0.76
N LEU A 41 -5.82 6.97 -0.16
CA LEU A 41 -5.67 7.55 -1.49
C LEU A 41 -5.34 9.04 -1.45
N VAL A 42 -6.14 9.84 -0.74
CA VAL A 42 -5.93 11.29 -0.63
C VAL A 42 -4.60 11.59 0.05
N THR A 43 -4.28 10.85 1.11
CA THR A 43 -3.00 11.01 1.83
C THR A 43 -1.82 10.72 0.92
N SER A 44 -1.85 9.63 0.15
CA SER A 44 -0.78 9.29 -0.79
C SER A 44 -0.64 10.32 -1.91
N ILE A 45 -1.74 10.84 -2.46
CA ILE A 45 -1.69 11.93 -3.45
C ILE A 45 -1.05 13.17 -2.84
N GLY A 46 -1.47 13.57 -1.63
CA GLY A 46 -0.96 14.75 -0.94
C GLY A 46 0.54 14.65 -0.64
N LEU A 47 1.00 13.50 -0.15
CA LEU A 47 2.41 13.27 0.14
C LEU A 47 3.27 13.31 -1.13
N LEU A 48 2.83 12.65 -2.20
CA LEU A 48 3.52 12.66 -3.48
C LEU A 48 3.52 14.06 -4.11
N TRP A 49 2.42 14.80 -4.01
CA TRP A 49 2.36 16.18 -4.45
C TRP A 49 3.39 17.05 -3.72
N MET A 50 3.47 16.94 -2.39
CA MET A 50 4.48 17.65 -1.59
C MET A 50 5.91 17.26 -1.96
N GLU A 51 6.16 15.99 -2.27
CA GLU A 51 7.46 15.51 -2.75
C GLU A 51 7.80 16.12 -4.13
N LEU A 52 6.85 16.15 -5.06
CA LEU A 52 7.03 16.71 -6.41
C LEU A 52 7.27 18.23 -6.40
N GLN A 53 6.72 18.93 -5.41
CA GLN A 53 6.97 20.37 -5.21
C GLN A 53 8.39 20.65 -4.72
N LYS A 54 9.04 19.69 -4.05
CA LYS A 54 10.43 19.83 -3.57
C LYS A 54 11.48 19.55 -4.65
N LEU A 55 11.08 19.03 -5.82
CA LEU A 55 12.02 18.78 -6.92
C LEU A 55 12.50 20.09 -7.54
N PRO A 56 13.81 20.23 -7.81
CA PRO A 56 14.33 21.40 -8.53
C PRO A 56 13.63 21.59 -9.88
N PRO A 57 13.45 22.84 -10.34
CA PRO A 57 12.91 23.12 -11.66
C PRO A 57 13.79 22.47 -12.74
N GLY A 58 13.16 21.77 -13.69
CA GLY A 58 13.86 21.04 -14.77
C GLY A 58 14.24 19.60 -14.46
N THR A 59 14.01 19.12 -13.23
CA THR A 59 14.18 17.70 -12.88
C THR A 59 12.86 16.94 -12.95
N PHE A 60 12.85 15.85 -13.71
CA PHE A 60 11.73 14.92 -13.77
C PHE A 60 11.78 13.92 -12.61
N ALA A 61 10.61 13.56 -12.11
CA ALA A 61 10.44 12.44 -11.21
C ALA A 61 10.62 11.13 -12.00
N LEU A 62 11.53 10.28 -11.54
CA LEU A 62 11.66 8.93 -12.10
C LEU A 62 10.38 8.15 -11.83
N PRO A 63 9.90 7.36 -12.80
CA PRO A 63 8.73 6.53 -12.59
C PRO A 63 8.97 5.56 -11.42
N PRO A 64 7.94 5.28 -10.61
CA PRO A 64 8.05 4.30 -9.54
C PRO A 64 8.43 2.94 -10.15
N SER A 65 9.61 2.44 -9.81
CA SER A 65 10.14 1.18 -10.34
C SER A 65 10.37 0.19 -9.21
N LEU A 66 9.85 -1.03 -9.37
CA LEU A 66 10.12 -2.17 -8.49
C LEU A 66 11.53 -2.75 -8.69
N LEU A 67 12.25 -2.31 -9.73
CA LEU A 67 13.64 -2.74 -9.99
C LEU A 67 14.65 -1.87 -9.24
N LEU A 68 14.28 -0.62 -8.92
CA LEU A 68 15.08 0.24 -8.05
C LEU A 68 14.85 -0.17 -6.60
N LYS A 69 15.93 -0.14 -5.81
CA LYS A 69 15.84 -0.26 -4.35
C LYS A 69 14.76 0.72 -3.83
N PRO A 70 13.62 0.24 -3.30
CA PRO A 70 12.47 1.10 -2.98
C PRO A 70 12.82 2.21 -1.96
N TRP A 71 13.91 2.03 -1.21
CA TRP A 71 14.45 2.97 -0.24
C TRP A 71 15.10 4.23 -0.83
N ASN A 72 15.40 4.26 -2.14
CA ASN A 72 16.15 5.39 -2.71
C ASN A 72 15.28 6.64 -2.97
N ARG A 73 13.94 6.51 -2.96
CA ARG A 73 12.98 7.61 -3.16
C ARG A 73 11.74 7.39 -2.29
N PRO A 74 11.23 8.42 -1.60
CA PRO A 74 9.99 8.32 -0.80
C PRO A 74 8.79 7.76 -1.59
N ALA A 75 8.60 8.17 -2.85
CA ALA A 75 7.58 7.62 -3.74
C ALA A 75 7.70 6.09 -3.97
N GLY A 76 8.93 5.60 -4.16
CA GLY A 76 9.19 4.16 -4.33
C GLY A 76 8.93 3.37 -3.05
N ALA A 77 9.26 3.95 -1.89
CA ALA A 77 8.96 3.36 -0.59
C ALA A 77 7.45 3.33 -0.32
N ALA A 78 6.73 4.40 -0.64
CA ALA A 78 5.28 4.47 -0.50
C ALA A 78 4.56 3.42 -1.35
N LEU A 79 4.96 3.26 -2.62
CA LEU A 79 4.42 2.22 -3.51
C LEU A 79 4.72 0.82 -2.96
N PHE A 80 5.94 0.58 -2.48
CA PHE A 80 6.33 -0.71 -1.92
C PHE A 80 5.53 -1.05 -0.64
N ILE A 81 5.36 -0.10 0.27
CA ILE A 81 4.52 -0.26 1.47
C ILE A 81 3.05 -0.51 1.07
N GLY A 82 2.54 0.23 0.08
CA GLY A 82 1.19 0.05 -0.43
C GLY A 82 0.94 -1.36 -0.98
N LEU A 83 1.88 -1.88 -1.79
CA LEU A 83 1.81 -3.25 -2.32
C LEU A 83 1.90 -4.30 -1.22
N THR A 84 2.70 -4.04 -0.19
CA THR A 84 2.88 -4.91 0.97
C THR A 84 1.59 -5.06 1.76
N PHE A 85 0.95 -3.94 2.12
CA PHE A 85 -0.32 -3.96 2.83
C PHE A 85 -1.46 -4.51 1.97
N SER A 86 -1.43 -4.27 0.66
CA SER A 86 -2.39 -4.87 -0.28
C SER A 86 -2.28 -6.39 -0.29
N PHE A 87 -1.06 -6.92 -0.44
CA PHE A 87 -0.83 -8.36 -0.46
C PHE A 87 -1.12 -9.01 0.89
N ALA A 88 -0.60 -8.47 1.99
CA ALA A 88 -0.83 -9.00 3.33
C ALA A 88 -2.32 -8.99 3.70
N GLY A 89 -3.03 -7.90 3.37
CA GLY A 89 -4.47 -7.79 3.59
C GLY A 89 -5.27 -8.78 2.74
N LEU A 90 -4.99 -8.88 1.44
CA LEU A 90 -5.66 -9.84 0.55
C LEU A 90 -5.43 -11.29 1.00
N TRP A 91 -4.19 -11.62 1.36
CA TRP A 91 -3.83 -12.93 1.87
C TRP A 91 -4.51 -13.23 3.22
N GLY A 92 -4.56 -12.25 4.12
CA GLY A 92 -5.25 -12.37 5.40
C GLY A 92 -6.76 -12.61 5.22
N VAL A 93 -7.41 -11.93 4.27
CA VAL A 93 -8.82 -12.20 3.92
C VAL A 93 -8.98 -13.62 3.41
N ALA A 94 -8.12 -14.06 2.48
CA ALA A 94 -8.16 -15.43 1.95
C ALA A 94 -8.01 -16.48 3.06
N MET A 95 -7.07 -16.28 3.98
CA MET A 95 -6.87 -17.16 5.15
C MET A 95 -8.06 -17.14 6.10
N CYS A 96 -8.62 -15.96 6.36
CA CYS A 96 -9.78 -15.83 7.23
C CYS A 96 -10.97 -16.64 6.70
N MET A 97 -11.20 -16.58 5.39
CA MET A 97 -12.25 -17.33 4.70
C MET A 97 -11.94 -18.82 4.66
N ALA A 98 -10.70 -19.21 4.35
CA ALA A 98 -10.30 -20.61 4.22
C ALA A 98 -10.30 -21.37 5.55
N LEU A 99 -9.95 -20.69 6.65
CA LEU A 99 -9.83 -21.30 7.98
C LEU A 99 -11.01 -20.98 8.90
N ALA A 100 -12.07 -20.34 8.38
CA ALA A 100 -13.25 -19.92 9.14
C ALA A 100 -12.89 -19.11 10.42
N LEU A 101 -11.96 -18.17 10.28
CA LEU A 101 -11.46 -17.32 11.37
C LEU A 101 -12.46 -16.19 11.71
N PRO A 102 -12.35 -15.58 12.90
CA PRO A 102 -13.47 -14.82 13.49
C PRO A 102 -13.80 -13.49 12.81
N SER A 103 -12.86 -12.81 12.12
CA SER A 103 -13.15 -11.55 11.44
C SER A 103 -12.14 -11.20 10.36
N PRO A 104 -12.57 -10.92 9.11
CA PRO A 104 -11.69 -10.45 8.05
C PRO A 104 -11.42 -8.94 8.11
N LEU A 105 -12.01 -8.22 9.07
CA LEU A 105 -12.05 -6.75 9.07
C LEU A 105 -10.66 -6.11 9.20
N VAL A 106 -9.77 -6.68 10.00
CA VAL A 106 -8.39 -6.18 10.14
C VAL A 106 -7.62 -6.38 8.83
N ALA A 107 -7.73 -7.56 8.21
CA ALA A 107 -7.11 -7.85 6.93
C ALA A 107 -7.66 -6.94 5.81
N LEU A 108 -8.97 -6.71 5.78
CA LEU A 108 -9.62 -5.76 4.86
C LEU A 108 -9.16 -4.32 5.10
N HIS A 109 -8.95 -3.92 6.35
CA HIS A 109 -8.42 -2.59 6.68
C HIS A 109 -7.00 -2.42 6.13
N PHE A 110 -6.10 -3.37 6.34
CA PHE A 110 -4.77 -3.36 5.73
C PHE A 110 -4.83 -3.32 4.20
N PHE A 111 -5.71 -4.12 3.60
CA PHE A 111 -5.93 -4.10 2.17
C PHE A 111 -6.41 -2.72 1.69
N ALA A 112 -7.33 -2.08 2.40
CA ALA A 112 -7.82 -0.74 2.07
C ALA A 112 -6.71 0.33 2.15
N ILE A 113 -5.85 0.29 3.18
CA ILE A 113 -4.69 1.17 3.29
C ILE A 113 -3.75 0.95 2.10
N GLY A 114 -3.40 -0.31 1.84
CA GLY A 114 -2.44 -0.67 0.80
C GLY A 114 -2.92 -0.27 -0.59
N SER A 115 -4.14 -0.68 -0.94
CA SER A 115 -4.75 -0.42 -2.25
C SER A 115 -5.02 1.06 -2.46
N GLY A 116 -5.52 1.76 -1.43
CA GLY A 116 -5.67 3.21 -1.46
C GLY A 116 -4.33 3.92 -1.69
N GLY A 117 -3.26 3.48 -1.03
CA GLY A 117 -1.93 4.04 -1.22
C GLY A 117 -1.36 3.82 -2.63
N VAL A 118 -1.48 2.61 -3.18
CA VAL A 118 -1.07 2.29 -4.55
C VAL A 118 -1.90 3.09 -5.57
N ALA A 119 -3.22 3.15 -5.38
CA ALA A 119 -4.11 3.93 -6.23
C ALA A 119 -3.77 5.42 -6.17
N GLY A 120 -3.46 5.96 -4.99
CA GLY A 120 -3.01 7.33 -4.81
C GLY A 120 -1.69 7.62 -5.53
N CYS A 121 -0.74 6.68 -5.52
CA CYS A 121 0.50 6.80 -6.29
C CYS A 121 0.23 6.86 -7.80
N PHE A 122 -0.63 5.98 -8.29
CA PHE A 122 -1.02 5.96 -9.70
C PHE A 122 -1.80 7.22 -10.10
N ALA A 123 -2.71 7.69 -9.25
CA ALA A 123 -3.47 8.92 -9.45
C ALA A 123 -2.55 10.14 -9.50
N ALA A 124 -1.57 10.26 -8.59
CA ALA A 124 -0.61 11.34 -8.60
C ALA A 124 0.21 11.38 -9.91
N HIS A 125 0.63 10.22 -10.43
CA HIS A 125 1.31 10.13 -11.72
C HIS A 125 0.42 10.63 -12.88
N ARG A 126 -0.89 10.38 -12.83
CA ARG A 126 -1.86 10.84 -13.83
C ARG A 126 -2.22 12.32 -13.71
N LEU A 127 -2.28 12.83 -12.49
CA LEU A 127 -2.63 14.23 -12.20
C LEU A 127 -1.48 15.19 -12.52
N PHE A 128 -0.23 14.74 -12.42
CA PHE A 128 0.96 15.58 -12.60
C PHE A 128 1.88 15.09 -13.72
N PRO A 129 1.37 14.87 -14.95
CA PRO A 129 2.14 14.24 -16.02
C PRO A 129 3.41 15.03 -16.38
N GLN A 130 3.34 16.37 -16.30
CA GLN A 130 4.46 17.29 -16.56
C GLN A 130 5.68 17.07 -15.66
N LYS A 131 5.51 16.42 -14.51
CA LYS A 131 6.61 16.09 -13.60
C LYS A 131 7.22 14.71 -13.87
N PHE A 132 6.60 13.87 -14.70
CA PHE A 132 7.02 12.48 -14.96
C PHE A 132 7.37 12.19 -16.42
N SER A 133 6.88 12.97 -17.38
CA SER A 133 7.26 12.86 -18.79
C SER A 133 8.31 13.90 -19.16
N ALA A 134 9.52 13.43 -19.53
CA ALA A 134 10.55 14.23 -20.19
C ALA A 134 10.25 14.40 -21.68
#